data_AF-A0A1F9CG63-F1
#
_entry.id   AF-A0A1F9CG63-F1
#
_cell.length_a   1.000
_cell.length_b   1.000
_cell.length_c   1.000
_cell.angle_alpha   90.00
_cell.angle_beta   90.00
_cell.angle_gamma   90.00
#
_symmetry.space_group_name_H-M   'P 1'
#
loop_
_entity.id
_entity.type
_entity.pdbx_description
1 polymer ?
#
loop_
_entity_poly.entity_id
_entity_poly.type
_entity_poly.pdbx_seq_one_letter_code
_entity_poly.pdbx_strand_id
1 'polypeptide(L)'
;MGRTGVATLPLHYGKAPRWLFARMAALSREIVLAIAREFGPREFLARISDPYWFQALGCVLGFDWHSSGVTTTVTGALKEGLRGLEGELGLFMAGGKGAASRKTPAQIEEFSDLSGVDPAPLVYASRMSAKVDNAAVQDGIQLYHHVFAFTKSGRREPGWIPVHLMGENPMACI
;
A
#
# COMPACT_ATOMS: atom_id res chain seq x y z
N MET A 1 26.89 31.65 19.65
CA MET A 1 25.71 31.55 18.77
C MET A 1 25.46 30.08 18.47
N GLY A 2 24.39 29.50 19.00
CA GLY A 2 23.96 28.15 18.61
C GLY A 2 23.32 28.22 17.23
N ARG A 3 23.69 27.29 16.33
CA ARG A 3 23.00 27.13 15.04
C ARG A 3 21.55 26.75 15.32
N THR A 4 20.61 27.65 15.04
CA THR A 4 19.16 27.37 15.05
C THR A 4 18.69 27.15 13.60
N GLY A 5 17.68 26.29 13.40
CA GLY A 5 17.14 25.99 12.07
C GLY A 5 17.79 24.82 11.32
N VAL A 6 18.65 24.02 11.97
CA VAL A 6 19.21 22.79 11.39
C VAL A 6 18.60 21.58 12.11
N ALA A 7 17.80 20.78 11.41
CA ALA A 7 17.36 19.47 11.86
C ALA A 7 18.25 18.41 11.19
N THR A 8 19.01 17.67 11.99
CA THR A 8 19.76 16.50 11.49
C THR A 8 18.91 15.27 11.76
N LEU A 9 18.25 14.78 10.71
CA LEU A 9 17.42 13.58 10.78
C LEU A 9 18.29 12.38 10.42
N PRO A 10 18.41 11.36 11.28
CA PRO A 10 19.12 10.14 10.92
C PRO A 10 18.38 9.44 9.78
N LEU A 11 19.10 9.01 8.76
CA LEU A 11 18.57 8.05 7.81
C LEU A 11 18.38 6.72 8.54
N HIS A 12 17.12 6.29 8.66
CA HIS A 12 16.79 5.00 9.26
C HIS A 12 17.00 3.88 8.24
N TYR A 13 18.12 3.18 8.35
CA TYR A 13 18.37 1.95 7.60
C TYR A 13 17.85 0.74 8.37
N GLY A 14 17.30 -0.25 7.66
CA GLY A 14 16.87 -1.52 8.25
C GLY A 14 15.39 -1.83 8.06
N LYS A 15 14.88 -2.77 8.87
CA LYS A 15 13.48 -3.20 8.85
C LYS A 15 12.79 -2.73 10.12
N ALA A 16 11.49 -2.43 10.02
CA ALA A 16 10.66 -2.20 11.19
C ALA A 16 10.83 -3.38 12.18
N PRO A 17 11.13 -3.13 13.46
CA PRO A 17 11.25 -4.19 14.46
C PRO A 17 9.98 -5.05 14.49
N ARG A 18 10.13 -6.37 14.65
CA ARG A 18 9.00 -7.32 14.61
C ARG A 18 7.89 -6.95 15.60
N TRP A 19 8.25 -6.50 16.80
CA TRP A 19 7.29 -6.10 17.83
C TRP A 19 6.48 -4.86 17.41
N LEU A 20 7.10 -3.91 16.71
CA LEU A 20 6.44 -2.71 16.22
C LEU A 20 5.50 -3.09 15.08
N PHE A 21 6.01 -3.84 14.10
CA PHE A 21 5.22 -4.28 12.95
C PHE A 21 3.97 -5.08 13.38
N ALA A 22 4.08 -5.94 14.39
CA ALA A 22 2.91 -6.66 14.93
C ALA A 22 1.85 -5.71 15.49
N ARG A 23 2.25 -4.63 16.18
CA ARG A 23 1.33 -3.58 16.67
C ARG A 23 0.76 -2.75 15.53
N MET A 24 1.57 -2.42 14.52
CA MET A 24 1.13 -1.72 13.31
C MET A 24 0.03 -2.52 12.60
N ALA A 25 0.25 -3.82 12.39
CA ALA A 25 -0.74 -4.69 11.75
C ALA A 25 -2.05 -4.71 12.53
N ALA A 26 -1.99 -4.93 13.86
CA ALA A 26 -3.16 -4.93 14.72
C ALA A 26 -3.92 -3.60 14.71
N LEU A 27 -3.22 -2.46 14.86
CA LEU A 27 -3.86 -1.15 14.83
C LEU A 27 -4.42 -0.81 13.44
N SER A 28 -3.70 -1.14 12.38
CA SER A 28 -4.14 -0.90 11.00
C SER A 28 -5.43 -1.64 10.69
N ARG A 29 -5.57 -2.89 11.18
CA ARG A 29 -6.81 -3.66 11.08
C ARG A 29 -7.96 -2.89 11.70
N GLU A 30 -7.84 -2.45 12.96
CA GLU A 30 -8.94 -1.78 13.66
C GLU A 30 -9.33 -0.45 13.00
N ILE A 31 -8.34 0.31 12.50
CA ILE A 31 -8.60 1.54 11.73
C ILE A 31 -9.38 1.22 10.46
N VAL A 32 -8.93 0.23 9.68
CA VAL A 32 -9.62 -0.17 8.43
C VAL A 32 -11.04 -0.65 8.74
N LEU A 33 -11.22 -1.48 9.77
CA LEU A 33 -12.53 -1.96 10.20
C LEU A 33 -13.46 -0.82 10.59
N ALA A 34 -12.98 0.15 11.36
CA ALA A 34 -13.78 1.31 11.76
C ALA A 34 -14.22 2.13 10.54
N ILE A 35 -13.30 2.40 9.60
CA ILE A 35 -13.61 3.14 8.37
C ILE A 35 -14.57 2.37 7.48
N ALA A 36 -14.30 1.08 7.25
CA ALA A 36 -15.08 0.24 6.35
C ALA A 36 -16.50 0.00 6.88
N ARG A 37 -16.69 -0.12 8.20
CA ARG A 37 -18.01 -0.29 8.82
C ARG A 37 -18.85 0.98 8.77
N GLU A 38 -18.23 2.13 9.03
CA GLU A 38 -18.94 3.41 9.08
C GLU A 38 -19.20 4.01 7.69
N PHE A 39 -18.23 3.91 6.79
CA PHE A 39 -18.24 4.62 5.49
C PHE A 39 -18.15 3.68 4.27
N GLY A 40 -17.94 2.38 4.48
CA GLY A 40 -17.74 1.40 3.42
C GLY A 40 -16.27 1.26 2.98
N PRO A 41 -15.90 0.14 2.33
CA PRO A 41 -14.51 -0.14 1.93
C PRO A 41 -13.98 0.82 0.85
N ARG A 42 -14.87 1.43 0.07
CA ARG A 42 -14.52 2.43 -0.95
C ARG A 42 -13.94 3.70 -0.33
N GLU A 43 -14.47 4.12 0.81
CA GLU A 43 -13.97 5.31 1.52
C GLU A 43 -12.55 5.09 2.01
N PHE A 44 -12.23 3.88 2.49
CA PHE A 44 -10.86 3.54 2.87
C PHE A 44 -9.90 3.69 1.67
N LEU A 45 -10.26 3.17 0.49
CA LEU A 45 -9.46 3.34 -0.73
C LEU A 45 -9.29 4.81 -1.12
N ALA A 46 -10.35 5.61 -1.06
CA ALA A 46 -10.28 7.04 -1.32
C ALA A 46 -9.27 7.73 -0.39
N ARG A 47 -9.30 7.39 0.91
CA ARG A 47 -8.39 7.94 1.93
C ARG A 47 -6.93 7.52 1.71
N ILE A 48 -6.65 6.24 1.48
CA ILE A 48 -5.26 5.81 1.23
C ILE A 48 -4.70 6.28 -0.12
N SER A 49 -5.55 6.75 -1.03
CA SER A 49 -5.12 7.39 -2.29
C SER A 49 -4.63 8.82 -2.09
N ASP A 50 -5.04 9.48 -1.00
CA ASP A 50 -4.53 10.79 -0.63
C ASP A 50 -3.14 10.63 0.01
N PRO A 51 -2.07 11.21 -0.57
CA PRO A 51 -0.71 11.04 -0.06
C PRO A 51 -0.52 11.63 1.35
N TYR A 52 -1.22 12.71 1.69
CA TYR A 52 -1.15 13.30 3.03
C TYR A 52 -1.85 12.41 4.05
N TRP A 53 -3.00 11.85 3.70
CA TRP A 53 -3.71 10.92 4.57
C TRP A 53 -2.93 9.62 4.76
N PHE A 54 -2.37 9.05 3.69
CA PHE A 54 -1.52 7.86 3.75
C PHE A 54 -0.28 8.09 4.64
N GLN A 55 0.36 9.25 4.51
CA GLN A 55 1.48 9.61 5.35
C GLN A 55 1.08 9.79 6.82
N ALA A 56 -0.06 10.43 7.07
CA ALA A 56 -0.62 10.58 8.42
C ALA A 56 -0.97 9.21 9.03
N LEU A 57 -1.51 8.27 8.25
CA LEU A 57 -1.72 6.88 8.68
C LEU A 57 -0.38 6.25 9.09
N GLY A 58 0.68 6.45 8.31
CA GLY A 58 2.04 5.99 8.67
C GLY A 58 2.48 6.49 10.05
N CYS A 59 2.28 7.78 10.33
CA CYS A 59 2.55 8.39 11.62
C CYS A 59 1.70 7.77 12.75
N VAL A 60 0.40 7.58 12.52
CA VAL A 60 -0.51 6.96 13.50
C VAL A 60 -0.11 5.53 13.84
N LEU A 61 0.40 4.78 12.86
CA LEU A 61 0.91 3.43 13.07
C LEU A 61 2.27 3.40 13.79
N GLY A 62 2.85 4.55 14.13
CA GLY A 62 4.11 4.66 14.86
C GLY A 62 5.34 4.66 13.94
N PHE A 63 5.18 5.10 12.70
CA PHE A 63 6.27 5.30 11.74
C PHE A 63 6.59 6.79 11.59
N ASP A 64 7.86 7.17 11.54
CA ASP A 64 8.23 8.59 11.44
C ASP A 64 7.91 9.20 10.06
N TRP A 65 7.53 10.48 10.08
CA TRP A 65 7.16 11.26 8.89
C TRP A 65 8.28 11.34 7.83
N HIS A 66 9.55 11.24 8.22
CA HIS A 66 10.69 11.32 7.30
C HIS A 66 11.24 9.93 6.93
N SER A 67 10.52 8.86 7.22
CA SER A 67 11.00 7.51 6.96
C SER A 67 10.80 7.12 5.49
N SER A 68 11.90 6.87 4.77
CA SER A 68 11.89 6.39 3.38
C SER A 68 11.20 5.02 3.20
N GLY A 69 11.00 4.29 4.29
CA GLY A 69 10.33 2.99 4.30
C GLY A 69 8.81 3.04 4.49
N VAL A 70 8.20 4.22 4.61
CA VAL A 70 6.79 4.40 5.03
C VAL A 70 5.83 3.62 4.14
N THR A 71 5.89 3.81 2.81
CA THR A 71 5.01 3.09 1.88
C THR A 71 5.15 1.59 2.02
N THR A 72 6.39 1.09 2.08
CA THR A 72 6.62 -0.36 2.17
C THR A 72 6.17 -0.98 3.48
N THR A 73 6.28 -0.24 4.59
CA THR A 73 5.97 -0.76 5.92
C THR A 73 4.48 -0.65 6.20
N VAL A 74 3.86 0.48 5.86
CA VAL A 74 2.42 0.71 6.04
C VAL A 74 1.60 -0.23 5.18
N THR A 75 1.95 -0.40 3.90
CA THR A 75 1.26 -1.40 3.05
C THR A 75 1.47 -2.82 3.53
N GLY A 76 2.66 -3.16 4.04
CA GLY A 76 2.93 -4.45 4.66
C GLY A 76 2.05 -4.69 5.89
N ALA A 77 1.95 -3.69 6.78
CA ALA A 77 1.13 -3.76 7.98
C ALA A 77 -0.37 -3.90 7.65
N LEU A 78 -0.86 -3.12 6.69
CA LEU A 78 -2.23 -3.22 6.18
C LEU A 78 -2.52 -4.62 5.63
N LYS A 79 -1.66 -5.15 4.75
CA LYS A 79 -1.84 -6.50 4.19
C LYS A 79 -1.82 -7.58 5.27
N GLU A 80 -0.96 -7.47 6.27
CA GLU A 80 -0.91 -8.43 7.37
C GLU A 80 -2.14 -8.31 8.27
N GLY A 81 -2.58 -7.08 8.59
CA GLY A 81 -3.74 -6.82 9.44
C GLY A 81 -5.07 -7.23 8.81
N LEU A 82 -5.17 -7.21 7.49
CA LEU A 82 -6.38 -7.58 6.73
C LEU A 82 -6.43 -9.06 6.32
N ARG A 83 -5.36 -9.83 6.56
CA ARG A 83 -5.31 -11.24 6.16
C ARG A 83 -6.48 -12.03 6.75
N GLY A 84 -7.27 -12.65 5.87
CA GLY A 84 -8.44 -13.45 6.22
C GLY A 84 -9.74 -12.64 6.36
N LEU A 85 -9.70 -11.31 6.22
CA LEU A 85 -10.87 -10.43 6.30
C LEU A 85 -11.24 -9.82 4.94
N GLU A 86 -10.46 -10.08 3.89
CA GLU A 86 -10.60 -9.43 2.58
C GLU A 86 -12.00 -9.66 1.98
N GLY A 87 -12.49 -10.89 2.06
CA GLY A 87 -13.82 -11.26 1.58
C GLY A 87 -14.97 -10.66 2.39
N GLU A 88 -14.82 -10.57 3.72
CA GLU A 88 -15.80 -9.95 4.62
C GLU A 88 -15.90 -8.44 4.36
N LEU A 89 -14.76 -7.79 4.20
CA LEU A 89 -14.68 -6.34 3.99
C LEU A 89 -14.94 -5.93 2.54
N GLY A 90 -14.84 -6.88 1.59
CA GLY A 90 -14.86 -6.57 0.17
C GLY A 90 -13.70 -5.66 -0.25
N LEU A 91 -12.56 -5.78 0.44
CA LEU A 91 -11.36 -4.96 0.27
C LEU A 91 -10.15 -5.87 0.07
N PHE A 92 -9.41 -5.68 -1.02
CA PHE A 92 -8.33 -6.57 -1.44
C PHE A 92 -7.05 -5.77 -1.71
N MET A 93 -5.90 -6.31 -1.32
CA MET A 93 -4.59 -5.68 -1.52
C MET A 93 -3.57 -6.68 -2.07
N ALA A 94 -3.27 -6.57 -3.36
CA ALA A 94 -2.30 -7.39 -4.06
C ALA A 94 -0.90 -6.73 -4.11
N GLY A 95 0.15 -7.55 -4.24
CA GLY A 95 1.53 -7.08 -4.40
C GLY A 95 2.34 -6.94 -3.12
N GLY A 96 3.34 -6.06 -3.13
CA GLY A 96 4.21 -5.76 -2.01
C GLY A 96 5.62 -5.38 -2.46
N LYS A 97 6.59 -5.63 -1.59
CA LYS A 97 8.01 -5.34 -1.80
C LYS A 97 8.76 -6.50 -2.46
N GLY A 98 9.72 -6.21 -3.33
CA GLY A 98 10.62 -7.19 -3.94
C GLY A 98 9.88 -8.29 -4.70
N ALA A 99 10.09 -9.55 -4.35
CA ALA A 99 9.43 -10.65 -5.05
C ALA A 99 7.89 -10.61 -4.98
N ALA A 100 7.31 -9.95 -3.97
CA ALA A 100 5.86 -9.79 -3.86
C ALA A 100 5.27 -8.83 -4.90
N SER A 101 6.01 -7.81 -5.35
CA SER A 101 5.55 -6.86 -6.39
C SER A 101 5.24 -7.58 -7.71
N ARG A 102 6.03 -8.61 -8.04
CA ARG A 102 5.89 -9.42 -9.25
C ARG A 102 4.71 -10.37 -9.21
N LYS A 103 4.18 -10.66 -8.01
CA LYS A 103 3.03 -11.54 -7.81
C LYS A 103 1.69 -10.80 -7.87
N THR A 104 1.68 -9.48 -8.02
CA THR A 104 0.45 -8.68 -8.04
C THR A 104 -0.60 -9.22 -9.03
N PRO A 105 -0.26 -9.54 -10.31
CA PRO A 105 -1.25 -10.08 -11.24
C PRO A 105 -1.92 -11.39 -10.77
N ALA A 106 -1.11 -12.35 -10.30
CA ALA A 106 -1.62 -13.62 -9.80
C ALA A 106 -2.50 -13.44 -8.54
N GLN A 107 -2.12 -12.55 -7.63
CA GLN A 107 -2.93 -12.23 -6.45
C GLN A 107 -4.25 -11.54 -6.80
N ILE A 108 -4.28 -10.72 -7.85
CA ILE A 108 -5.53 -10.14 -8.36
C ILE A 108 -6.45 -11.25 -8.88
N GLU A 109 -5.92 -12.21 -9.64
CA GLU A 109 -6.70 -13.37 -10.12
C GLU A 109 -7.28 -14.18 -8.95
N GLU A 110 -6.46 -14.51 -7.94
CA GLU A 110 -6.91 -15.22 -6.72
C GLU A 110 -8.02 -14.47 -5.96
N PHE A 111 -7.87 -13.15 -5.79
CA PHE A 111 -8.88 -12.32 -5.12
C PHE A 111 -10.13 -12.10 -5.98
N SER A 112 -10.00 -12.13 -7.29
CA SER A 112 -11.12 -12.07 -8.23
C SER A 112 -11.99 -13.32 -8.14
N ASP A 113 -11.40 -14.51 -7.98
CA ASP A 113 -12.15 -15.76 -7.74
C ASP A 113 -12.98 -15.68 -6.45
N LEU A 114 -12.42 -15.10 -5.38
CA LEU A 114 -13.12 -14.91 -4.10
C LEU A 114 -14.21 -13.83 -4.17
N SER A 115 -13.97 -12.77 -4.92
CA SER A 115 -14.85 -11.60 -4.95
C SER A 115 -15.94 -11.68 -6.02
N GLY A 116 -15.75 -12.47 -7.07
CA GLY A 116 -16.60 -12.52 -8.26
C GLY A 116 -16.38 -11.35 -9.22
N VAL A 117 -15.25 -10.64 -9.09
CA VAL A 117 -14.88 -9.51 -9.97
C VAL A 117 -14.03 -10.02 -11.14
N ASP A 118 -14.27 -9.52 -12.35
CA ASP A 118 -13.44 -9.85 -13.51
C ASP A 118 -11.98 -9.37 -13.29
N PRO A 119 -10.98 -10.28 -13.27
CA PRO A 119 -9.59 -9.93 -13.04
C PRO A 119 -8.94 -9.21 -14.24
N ALA A 120 -9.42 -9.42 -15.46
CA ALA A 120 -8.76 -8.94 -16.67
C ALA A 120 -8.49 -7.40 -16.67
N PRO A 121 -9.49 -6.53 -16.40
CA PRO A 121 -9.26 -5.09 -16.33
C PRO A 121 -8.33 -4.68 -15.17
N LEU A 122 -8.39 -5.39 -14.03
CA LEU A 122 -7.57 -5.11 -12.85
C LEU A 122 -6.09 -5.46 -13.10
N VAL A 123 -5.84 -6.64 -13.69
CA VAL A 123 -4.50 -7.08 -14.08
C VAL A 123 -3.90 -6.13 -15.11
N TYR A 124 -4.70 -5.71 -16.10
CA TYR A 124 -4.26 -4.72 -17.07
C TYR A 124 -3.88 -3.40 -16.40
N ALA A 125 -4.75 -2.83 -15.56
CA ALA A 125 -4.47 -1.59 -14.83
C ALA A 125 -3.19 -1.71 -13.99
N SER A 126 -3.06 -2.77 -13.19
CA SER A 126 -1.87 -3.04 -12.37
C SER A 126 -0.58 -3.10 -13.21
N ARG A 127 -0.60 -3.79 -14.36
CA ARG A 127 0.57 -3.91 -15.25
C ARG A 127 0.91 -2.59 -15.92
N MET A 128 -0.10 -1.83 -16.35
CA MET A 128 0.12 -0.56 -17.02
C MET A 128 0.67 0.50 -16.05
N SER A 129 0.16 0.58 -14.82
CA SER A 129 0.71 1.46 -13.79
C SER A 129 2.18 1.14 -13.51
N ALA A 130 2.50 -0.14 -13.24
CA ALA A 130 3.87 -0.55 -13.01
C ALA A 130 4.78 -0.28 -14.23
N LYS A 131 4.28 -0.42 -15.46
CA LYS A 131 5.06 -0.13 -16.67
C LYS A 131 5.32 1.36 -16.84
N VAL A 132 4.31 2.21 -16.64
CA VAL A 132 4.43 3.67 -16.73
C VAL A 132 5.46 4.15 -15.72
N ASP A 133 5.37 3.69 -14.49
CA ASP A 133 6.28 4.11 -13.42
C ASP A 133 7.73 3.65 -13.70
N ASN A 134 7.92 2.42 -14.16
CA ASN A 134 9.26 1.93 -14.53
C ASN A 134 9.85 2.63 -15.77
N ALA A 135 9.04 3.34 -16.56
CA ALA A 135 9.49 4.10 -17.72
C ALA A 135 9.62 5.60 -17.44
N ALA A 136 8.85 6.12 -16.48
CA ALA A 136 8.88 7.50 -16.03
C ALA A 136 10.20 7.81 -15.28
N VAL A 137 10.71 6.82 -14.55
CA VAL A 137 12.00 6.91 -13.88
C VAL A 137 13.08 6.39 -14.86
N GLN A 138 13.69 7.31 -15.61
CA GLN A 138 14.73 7.01 -16.61
C GLN A 138 16.12 6.78 -15.98
N ASP A 139 16.16 6.19 -14.79
CA ASP A 139 17.39 5.91 -14.05
C ASP A 139 17.90 4.46 -14.24
N GLY A 140 17.13 3.62 -14.95
CA GLY A 140 17.43 2.21 -15.15
C GLY A 140 17.12 1.33 -13.94
N ILE A 141 16.49 1.88 -12.90
CA ILE A 141 16.13 1.17 -11.67
C ILE A 141 14.78 0.48 -11.88
N GLN A 142 14.72 -0.79 -11.46
CA GLN A 142 13.47 -1.55 -11.48
C GLN A 142 12.61 -1.21 -10.25
N LEU A 143 11.31 -1.10 -10.48
CA LEU A 143 10.33 -0.93 -9.39
C LEU A 143 10.47 -1.99 -8.30
N TYR A 144 10.77 -1.51 -7.09
CA TYR A 144 11.06 -2.35 -5.93
C TYR A 144 9.84 -2.63 -5.05
N HIS A 145 8.78 -1.84 -5.19
CA HIS A 145 7.54 -1.98 -4.46
C HIS A 145 6.36 -1.67 -5.37
N HIS A 146 5.36 -2.56 -5.38
CA HIS A 146 4.11 -2.39 -6.12
C HIS A 146 2.98 -2.97 -5.30
N VAL A 147 2.06 -2.12 -4.86
CA VAL A 147 0.81 -2.57 -4.21
C VAL A 147 -0.36 -2.05 -5.02
N PHE A 148 -1.33 -2.94 -5.24
CA PHE A 148 -2.57 -2.66 -5.94
C PHE A 148 -3.75 -3.02 -5.04
N ALA A 149 -4.54 -2.01 -4.65
CA ALA A 149 -5.72 -2.20 -3.82
C ALA A 149 -7.01 -1.99 -4.63
N PHE A 150 -8.04 -2.77 -4.35
CA PHE A 150 -9.35 -2.67 -5.00
C PHE A 150 -10.47 -3.16 -4.09
N THR A 151 -11.72 -2.83 -4.43
CA THR A 151 -12.92 -3.32 -3.75
C THR A 151 -13.76 -4.23 -4.65
N LYS A 152 -14.60 -5.04 -4.05
CA LYS A 152 -15.73 -5.70 -4.72
C LYS A 152 -16.88 -4.69 -4.82
N SER A 153 -17.08 -3.93 -5.91
CA SER A 153 -18.28 -3.08 -6.02
C SER A 153 -19.50 -3.77 -6.65
N GLY A 154 -20.66 -3.23 -6.27
CA GLY A 154 -21.97 -3.58 -6.78
C GLY A 154 -22.43 -2.68 -7.94
N ARG A 155 -22.86 -3.35 -9.01
CA ARG A 155 -23.85 -3.01 -10.05
C ARG A 155 -23.83 -1.68 -10.84
N ARG A 156 -23.17 -0.57 -10.49
CA ARG A 156 -23.14 0.63 -11.39
C ARG A 156 -21.81 1.40 -11.34
N GLU A 157 -21.15 1.49 -12.51
CA GLU A 157 -19.85 2.13 -12.82
C GLU A 157 -18.61 1.46 -12.17
N PRO A 158 -17.39 1.56 -12.77
CA PRO A 158 -16.38 0.51 -12.65
C PRO A 158 -16.13 0.21 -11.18
N GLY A 159 -16.43 -1.04 -10.82
CA GLY A 159 -16.74 -1.42 -9.46
C GLY A 159 -15.53 -1.62 -8.56
N TRP A 160 -14.57 -0.71 -8.65
CA TRP A 160 -13.30 -0.77 -7.95
C TRP A 160 -12.60 0.59 -8.08
N ILE A 161 -11.90 1.03 -7.04
CA ILE A 161 -10.95 2.14 -7.12
C ILE A 161 -9.55 1.50 -7.06
N PRO A 162 -8.74 1.58 -8.11
CA PRO A 162 -7.37 1.12 -8.03
C PRO A 162 -6.56 2.12 -7.21
N VAL A 163 -5.95 1.67 -6.11
CA VAL A 163 -4.95 2.47 -5.40
C VAL A 163 -3.58 1.87 -5.63
N HIS A 164 -2.67 2.69 -6.15
CA HIS A 164 -1.31 2.30 -6.44
C HIS A 164 -0.37 2.95 -5.44
N LEU A 165 0.37 2.13 -4.70
CA LEU A 165 1.30 2.59 -3.66
C LEU A 165 2.71 2.10 -3.98
N MET A 166 3.61 3.07 -4.16
CA MET A 166 4.92 2.85 -4.78
C MET A 166 6.08 3.30 -3.91
N GLY A 167 7.22 2.65 -4.13
CA GLY A 167 8.48 2.98 -3.47
C GLY A 167 9.66 2.45 -4.26
N GLU A 168 10.60 3.34 -4.55
CA GLU A 168 11.90 3.01 -5.13
C GLU A 168 12.81 2.37 -4.08
N ASN A 169 13.85 1.66 -4.52
CA ASN A 169 14.86 1.17 -3.60
C ASN A 169 15.81 2.32 -3.25
N PRO A 170 15.84 2.81 -1.99
CA PRO A 170 16.77 3.89 -1.62
C PRO A 170 18.25 3.49 -1.75
N MET A 171 18.55 2.19 -1.89
CA MET A 171 19.90 1.68 -2.14
C MET A 171 20.30 1.68 -3.61
N ALA A 172 19.41 2.04 -4.54
CA ALA A 172 19.72 2.06 -5.97
C ALA A 172 20.38 3.38 -6.42
N CYS A 173 20.32 4.43 -5.60
CA CYS A 173 20.98 5.72 -5.83
C CYS A 173 22.36 5.86 -5.14
N ILE A 174 22.98 4.75 -4.71
CA ILE A 174 24.30 4.72 -4.07
C ILE A 174 25.24 3.84 -4.90
#